data_AF-S3TMD6-F1
#
_entry.id   AF-S3TMD6-F1
#
_cell.length_a   1.000
_cell.length_b   1.000
_cell.length_c   1.000
_cell.angle_alpha   90.00
_cell.angle_beta   90.00
_cell.angle_gamma   90.00
#
_symmetry.space_group_name_H-M   'P 1'
#
loop_
_entity.id
_entity.type
_entity.pdbx_description
1 polymer ?
#
loop_
_entity_poly.entity_id
_entity_poly.type
_entity_poly.pdbx_seq_one_letter_code
_entity_poly.pdbx_strand_id
1 'polypeptide(L)'
;MIKRSIKEFVASDEHPMVVLIDEDRIPLFYPNVYAMTKYRSLGRAASTTDKALRCIGVAHLWASLNNIVLEDSILYSDFLTLEQLQDLAFFLRMNRKHQDQMIAQENKQGSRLADLHLILPNEVPQLSC
;
A
#
# COMPACT_ATOMS: atom_id res chain seq x y z
N MET A 1 4.45 0.23 -8.71
CA MET A 1 4.12 1.14 -7.59
C MET A 1 2.83 0.60 -7.01
N ILE A 2 2.81 0.30 -5.70
CA ILE A 2 1.65 -0.39 -5.13
C ILE A 2 0.44 0.53 -5.07
N LYS A 3 -0.42 0.47 -6.09
CA LYS A 3 -1.60 1.33 -6.19
C LYS A 3 -2.79 0.60 -5.60
N ARG A 4 -3.17 0.98 -4.39
CA ARG A 4 -4.36 0.42 -3.75
C ARG A 4 -5.60 1.21 -4.13
N SER A 5 -6.63 0.50 -4.57
CA SER A 5 -7.91 1.10 -4.95
C SER A 5 -9.08 0.28 -4.42
N ILE A 6 -10.23 0.93 -4.29
CA ILE A 6 -11.48 0.26 -3.92
C ILE A 6 -12.21 -0.10 -5.21
N LYS A 7 -12.64 -1.35 -5.29
CA LYS A 7 -13.56 -1.84 -6.32
C LYS A 7 -14.92 -2.12 -5.69
N GLU A 8 -15.97 -1.60 -6.30
CA GLU A 8 -17.36 -1.79 -5.87
C GLU A 8 -18.11 -2.62 -6.92
N PHE A 9 -18.98 -3.52 -6.47
CA PHE A 9 -19.80 -4.37 -7.34
C PHE A 9 -21.00 -4.94 -6.56
N VAL A 10 -21.96 -5.56 -7.25
CA VAL A 10 -23.05 -6.32 -6.63
C VAL A 10 -22.61 -7.78 -6.52
N ALA A 11 -22.63 -8.33 -5.30
CA ALA A 11 -22.25 -9.73 -5.08
C ALA A 11 -23.39 -10.70 -5.46
N SER A 12 -23.11 -12.00 -5.42
CA SER A 12 -24.09 -13.05 -5.77
C SER A 12 -25.30 -13.11 -4.83
N ASP A 13 -25.19 -12.51 -3.65
CA ASP A 13 -26.28 -12.34 -2.69
C ASP A 13 -27.14 -11.09 -3.00
N GLU A 14 -26.91 -10.42 -4.13
CA GLU A 14 -27.57 -9.19 -4.57
C GLU A 14 -27.27 -7.94 -3.70
N HIS A 15 -26.32 -8.04 -2.76
CA HIS A 15 -25.95 -6.92 -1.90
C HIS A 15 -24.67 -6.22 -2.37
N PRO A 16 -24.56 -4.88 -2.24
CA PRO A 16 -23.37 -4.14 -2.62
C PRO A 16 -22.12 -4.61 -1.86
N MET A 17 -21.04 -4.89 -2.57
CA MET A 17 -19.75 -5.35 -2.05
C MET A 17 -18.64 -4.39 -2.45
N VAL A 18 -17.71 -4.19 -1.52
CA VAL A 18 -16.52 -3.36 -1.72
C VAL A 18 -15.29 -4.15 -1.34
N VAL A 19 -14.25 -4.08 -2.15
CA VAL A 19 -12.99 -4.80 -1.95
C VAL A 19 -11.80 -3.89 -2.23
N LEU A 20 -10.74 -4.06 -1.45
CA LEU A 20 -9.44 -3.43 -1.66
C LEU A 20 -8.62 -4.28 -2.63
N ILE A 21 -8.18 -3.67 -3.73
CA ILE A 21 -7.37 -4.32 -4.78
C ILE A 21 -6.03 -3.62 -4.93
N ASP A 22 -5.04 -4.35 -5.42
CA ASP A 22 -3.73 -3.84 -5.84
C ASP A 22 -3.74 -3.29 -7.28
N GLU A 23 -2.57 -2.95 -7.82
CA GLU A 23 -2.40 -2.48 -9.20
C GLU A 23 -2.83 -3.49 -10.26
N ASP A 24 -2.65 -4.78 -9.98
CA ASP A 24 -3.01 -5.89 -10.88
C ASP A 24 -4.50 -6.26 -10.77
N ARG A 25 -5.26 -5.46 -9.98
CA ARG A 25 -6.69 -5.65 -9.69
C ARG A 25 -6.97 -6.94 -8.92
N ILE A 26 -5.97 -7.47 -8.23
CA ILE A 26 -6.09 -8.64 -7.37
C ILE A 26 -6.54 -8.16 -5.98
N PRO A 27 -7.59 -8.77 -5.39
CA PRO A 27 -8.02 -8.44 -4.04
C PRO A 27 -6.95 -8.78 -3.01
N LEU A 28 -6.61 -7.84 -2.12
CA LEU A 28 -5.72 -8.10 -0.99
C LEU A 28 -6.42 -9.04 -0.01
N PHE A 29 -5.81 -10.19 0.29
CA PHE A 29 -6.49 -11.25 1.03
C PHE A 29 -6.88 -10.83 2.45
N TYR A 30 -5.92 -10.52 3.32
CA TYR A 30 -6.19 -10.23 4.73
C TYR A 30 -7.05 -8.98 4.96
N PRO A 31 -6.80 -7.84 4.28
CA PRO A 31 -7.69 -6.67 4.37
C PRO A 31 -9.14 -6.97 4.04
N ASN A 32 -9.38 -7.74 2.96
CA ASN A 32 -10.75 -8.06 2.55
C ASN A 32 -11.40 -9.08 3.48
N VAL A 33 -10.68 -10.10 3.96
CA VAL A 33 -11.21 -11.04 4.97
C VAL A 33 -11.61 -10.30 6.25
N TYR A 34 -10.77 -9.38 6.73
CA TYR A 34 -11.09 -8.53 7.87
C TYR A 34 -12.35 -7.69 7.61
N ALA A 35 -12.42 -7.01 6.47
CA ALA A 35 -13.55 -6.16 6.12
C ALA A 35 -14.88 -6.95 6.00
N MET A 36 -14.82 -8.15 5.42
CA MET A 36 -15.98 -9.03 5.31
C MET A 36 -16.46 -9.47 6.69
N THR A 37 -15.56 -9.98 7.52
CA THR A 37 -15.90 -10.52 8.85
C THR A 37 -16.35 -9.46 9.85
N LYS A 38 -15.77 -8.25 9.83
CA LYS A 38 -16.06 -7.20 10.82
C LYS A 38 -17.14 -6.21 10.40
N TYR A 39 -17.43 -6.10 9.11
CA TYR A 39 -18.40 -5.13 8.62
C TYR A 39 -19.50 -5.79 7.80
N ARG A 40 -19.17 -6.40 6.65
CA ARG A 40 -20.20 -6.93 5.73
C ARG A 40 -21.06 -7.99 6.39
N SER A 41 -20.46 -9.04 6.96
CA SER A 41 -21.19 -10.17 7.55
C SER A 41 -22.03 -9.78 8.76
N LEU A 42 -21.75 -8.62 9.37
CA LEU A 42 -22.54 -8.04 10.46
C LEU A 42 -23.61 -7.06 9.96
N GLY A 43 -23.90 -7.03 8.66
CA GLY A 43 -24.92 -6.16 8.06
C GLY A 43 -24.56 -4.68 8.06
N ARG A 44 -23.28 -4.31 8.21
CA ARG A 44 -22.86 -2.90 8.11
C ARG A 44 -23.00 -2.41 6.68
N ALA A 45 -23.32 -1.12 6.53
CA ALA A 45 -23.44 -0.50 5.22
C ALA A 45 -22.13 -0.62 4.42
N ALA A 46 -22.25 -0.78 3.10
CA ALA A 46 -21.11 -0.84 2.18
C ALA A 46 -20.18 0.37 2.33
N SER A 47 -20.74 1.57 2.56
CA SER A 47 -19.98 2.80 2.83
C SER A 47 -19.14 2.76 4.11
N THR A 48 -19.54 1.97 5.12
CA THR A 48 -18.73 1.76 6.32
C THR A 48 -17.56 0.82 6.04
N THR A 49 -17.82 -0.24 5.26
CA THR A 49 -16.79 -1.18 4.80
C THR A 49 -15.76 -0.48 3.91
N ASP A 50 -16.21 0.39 3.00
CA ASP A 50 -15.36 1.21 2.13
C ASP A 50 -14.43 2.10 2.96
N LYS A 51 -14.96 2.84 3.95
CA LYS A 51 -14.14 3.69 4.83
C LYS A 51 -13.05 2.89 5.55
N ALA A 52 -13.36 1.71 6.07
CA ALA A 52 -12.39 0.84 6.73
C ALA A 52 -11.30 0.38 5.75
N LEU A 53 -11.69 -0.11 4.57
CA LEU A 53 -10.76 -0.56 3.53
C LEU A 53 -9.89 0.58 3.00
N ARG A 54 -10.42 1.81 2.88
CA ARG A 54 -9.63 2.99 2.51
C ARG A 54 -8.56 3.29 3.54
N CYS A 55 -8.91 3.25 4.84
CA CYS A 55 -7.95 3.48 5.92
C CYS A 55 -6.82 2.42 5.88
N ILE A 56 -7.19 1.14 5.73
CA ILE A 56 -6.23 0.05 5.57
C ILE A 56 -5.35 0.27 4.32
N GLY A 57 -5.96 0.65 3.20
CA GLY A 57 -5.24 0.95 1.95
C GLY A 57 -4.22 2.07 2.08
N VAL A 58 -4.48 3.09 2.90
CA VAL A 58 -3.53 4.19 3.18
C VAL A 58 -2.38 3.71 4.07
N ALA A 59 -2.63 2.90 5.10
CA ALA A 59 -1.55 2.33 5.94
C ALA A 59 -0.60 1.47 5.10
N HIS A 60 -1.17 0.69 4.20
CA HIS A 60 -0.46 -0.09 3.23
C HIS A 60 0.34 0.74 2.21
N LEU A 61 -0.19 1.91 1.80
CA LEU A 61 0.52 2.87 0.95
C LEU A 61 1.75 3.41 1.67
N TRP A 62 1.58 3.83 2.93
CA TRP A 62 2.70 4.22 3.79
C TRP A 62 3.78 3.14 3.89
N ALA A 63 3.37 1.88 4.06
CA ALA A 63 4.30 0.77 4.14
C ALA A 63 5.11 0.62 2.84
N SER A 64 4.47 0.82 1.68
CA SER A 64 5.16 0.81 0.39
C SER A 64 6.22 1.91 0.29
N LEU A 65 5.91 3.14 0.75
CA LEU A 65 6.86 4.27 0.71
C LEU A 65 8.08 4.05 1.61
N ASN A 66 7.93 3.22 2.64
CA ASN A 66 8.97 2.92 3.61
C ASN A 66 9.66 1.57 3.35
N ASN A 67 9.36 0.90 2.23
CA ASN A 67 9.85 -0.44 1.90
C ASN A 67 9.56 -1.49 2.99
N ILE A 68 8.38 -1.39 3.62
CA ILE A 68 7.91 -2.29 4.67
C ILE A 68 6.89 -3.26 4.10
N VAL A 69 7.10 -4.56 4.32
CA VAL A 69 6.11 -5.60 4.04
C VAL A 69 5.21 -5.76 5.27
N LEU A 70 4.10 -5.01 5.27
CA LEU A 70 3.20 -4.92 6.42
C LEU A 70 2.58 -6.27 6.80
N GLU A 71 2.26 -7.12 5.81
CA GLU A 71 1.70 -8.45 6.07
C GLU A 71 2.70 -9.36 6.78
N ASP A 72 3.95 -9.40 6.32
CA ASP A 72 5.02 -10.17 6.96
C ASP A 72 5.27 -9.67 8.39
N SER A 73 5.32 -8.35 8.57
CA SER A 73 5.49 -7.72 9.89
C SER A 73 4.42 -8.18 10.89
N ILE A 74 3.16 -8.29 10.43
CA ILE A 74 2.04 -8.74 11.26
C ILE A 74 2.08 -10.25 11.50
N LEU A 75 2.37 -11.05 10.47
CA LEU A 75 2.33 -12.51 10.56
C LEU A 75 3.51 -13.10 11.35
N TYR A 76 4.69 -12.52 11.21
CA TYR A 76 5.93 -13.03 11.80
C TYR A 76 6.31 -12.33 13.12
N SER A 77 5.43 -11.48 13.65
CA SER A 77 5.65 -10.74 14.91
C SER A 77 6.85 -9.79 14.89
N ASP A 78 7.34 -9.42 13.70
CA ASP A 78 8.26 -8.31 13.52
C ASP A 78 7.42 -7.02 13.56
N PHE A 79 7.07 -6.60 14.78
CA PHE A 79 6.28 -5.40 14.99
C PHE A 79 6.98 -4.17 14.41
N LEU A 80 6.18 -3.20 13.96
CA LEU A 80 6.69 -1.87 13.62
C LEU A 80 7.44 -1.28 14.82
N THR A 81 8.58 -0.65 14.55
CA THR A 81 9.33 0.09 15.57
C THR A 81 8.50 1.29 16.06
N LEU A 82 8.85 1.85 17.22
CA LEU A 82 8.17 3.04 17.73
C LEU A 82 8.25 4.22 16.75
N GLU A 83 9.39 4.38 16.07
CA GLU A 83 9.59 5.42 15.05
C GLU A 83 8.67 5.20 13.85
N GLN A 84 8.59 3.97 13.35
CA GLN A 84 7.68 3.59 12.27
C GLN A 84 6.20 3.80 12.65
N LEU A 85 5.81 3.50 13.89
CA LEU A 85 4.46 3.75 14.38
C LEU A 85 4.13 5.23 14.46
N GLN A 86 5.08 6.07 14.89
CA GLN A 86 4.91 7.52 14.92
C GLN A 86 4.78 8.10 13.51
N ASP A 87 5.63 7.65 12.58
CA ASP A 87 5.56 8.06 11.18
C ASP A 87 4.25 7.62 10.51
N LEU A 88 3.83 6.37 10.71
CA LEU A 88 2.54 5.88 10.24
C LEU A 88 1.37 6.72 10.81
N ALA A 89 1.39 7.01 12.11
CA ALA A 89 0.35 7.82 12.74
C ALA A 89 0.31 9.24 12.18
N PHE A 90 1.47 9.83 11.88
CA PHE A 90 1.57 11.12 11.21
C PHE A 90 0.98 11.04 9.79
N PHE A 91 1.43 10.06 9.00
CA PHE A 91 0.98 9.85 7.62
C PHE A 91 -0.54 9.67 7.53
N LEU A 92 -1.15 8.88 8.42
CA LEU A 92 -2.60 8.63 8.44
C LEU A 92 -3.42 9.88 8.79
N ARG A 93 -2.84 10.87 9.48
CA ARG A 93 -3.50 12.15 9.80
C ARG A 93 -3.37 13.19 8.68
N MET A 94 -2.47 12.97 7.72
CA MET A 94 -2.31 13.88 6.60
C MET A 94 -3.54 13.85 5.70
N ASN A 95 -3.84 15.00 5.09
CA ASN A 95 -4.86 15.04 4.05
C ASN A 95 -4.37 14.28 2.81
N ARG A 96 -5.31 13.88 1.95
CA ARG A 96 -4.99 13.08 0.76
C ARG A 96 -4.02 13.79 -0.20
N LYS A 97 -4.13 15.11 -0.33
CA LYS A 97 -3.24 15.90 -1.21
C LYS A 97 -1.78 15.82 -0.78
N HIS A 98 -1.51 15.89 0.52
CA HIS A 98 -0.14 15.78 1.03
C HIS A 98 0.41 14.36 0.88
N GLN A 99 -0.42 13.33 1.11
CA GLN A 99 -0.03 11.94 0.84
C GLN A 99 0.33 11.76 -0.64
N ASP A 100 -0.49 12.27 -1.57
CA ASP A 100 -0.23 12.19 -3.01
C ASP A 100 1.06 12.96 -3.41
N GLN A 101 1.38 14.07 -2.74
CA GLN A 101 2.64 14.80 -2.95
C GLN A 101 3.86 13.99 -2.52
N MET A 102 3.82 13.32 -1.37
CA MET A 102 4.91 12.44 -0.91
C MET A 102 5.17 11.30 -1.90
N ILE A 103 4.09 10.69 -2.41
CA ILE A 103 4.18 9.68 -3.48
C ILE A 103 4.84 10.26 -4.74
N ALA A 104 4.44 11.46 -5.15
CA ALA A 104 5.01 12.09 -6.34
C ALA A 104 6.50 12.44 -6.17
N GLN A 105 6.95 12.74 -4.96
CA GLN A 105 8.36 13.00 -4.65
C GLN A 105 9.20 11.73 -4.68
N GLU A 106 8.72 10.65 -4.05
CA GLU A 106 9.38 9.34 -4.09
C GLU A 106 9.56 8.87 -5.55
N ASN A 107 8.53 9.00 -6.38
CA ASN A 107 8.61 8.64 -7.81
C ASN A 107 9.70 9.42 -8.57
N LYS A 108 9.85 10.73 -8.30
CA LYS A 108 10.90 11.55 -8.92
C LYS A 108 12.31 11.17 -8.45
N GLN A 109 12.43 10.69 -7.21
CA GLN A 109 13.72 10.30 -6.65
C GLN A 109 14.13 8.90 -7.12
N GLY A 110 13.19 7.96 -7.18
CA GLY A 110 13.39 6.65 -7.79
C GLY A 110 13.73 6.72 -9.28
N SER A 111 13.06 7.59 -10.05
CA SER A 111 13.38 7.79 -11.46
C SER A 111 14.79 8.35 -11.66
N ARG A 112 15.20 9.35 -10.87
CA ARG A 112 16.56 9.92 -10.92
C ARG A 112 17.65 8.88 -10.63
N LEU A 113 17.42 7.96 -9.68
CA LEU A 113 18.39 6.91 -9.35
C LEU A 113 18.48 5.86 -10.47
N ALA A 114 17.35 5.50 -11.08
CA ALA A 114 17.34 4.62 -12.26
C ALA A 114 18.08 5.26 -13.46
N ASP A 115 17.91 6.57 -13.66
CA ASP A 115 18.62 7.32 -14.69
C ASP A 115 20.14 7.39 -14.43
N LEU A 116 20.59 7.47 -13.16
CA LEU A 116 22.02 7.42 -12.83
C LEU A 116 22.64 6.04 -13.10
N HIS A 117 21.90 4.95 -12.93
CA HIS A 117 22.41 3.59 -13.18
C HIS A 117 22.69 3.34 -14.68
N LEU A 118 22.04 4.11 -15.56
CA LEU A 118 22.29 4.11 -17.01
C LEU A 118 23.53 4.94 -17.42
N ILE A 119 24.12 5.71 -16.51
CA ILE A 119 25.23 6.65 -16.81
C ILE A 119 26.58 6.13 -16.28
N LEU A 120 26.63 5.00 -15.55
CA LEU A 120 27.91 4.41 -15.15
C LEU A 120 28.50 3.57 -16.31
N PRO A 121 29.61 4.00 -16.94
CA PRO A 121 30.27 3.17 -17.95
C PRO A 121 30.84 1.92 -17.27
N ASN A 122 30.32 0.76 -17.68
CA ASN A 122 30.94 -0.54 -17.43
C ASN A 122 32.21 -0.66 -18.29
N GLU A 123 33.30 -0.02 -17.86
CA GLU A 123 34.63 -0.38 -18.35
C GLU A 123 35.63 -0.40 -17.19
N VAL A 124 35.78 -1.58 -16.58
CA VAL A 124 37.02 -1.94 -15.89
C VAL A 124 37.89 -2.61 -16.95
N PRO A 125 39.02 -2.01 -17.38
CA PRO A 125 39.94 -2.67 -18.29
C PRO A 125 40.49 -3.92 -17.60
N GLN A 126 40.27 -5.09 -18.20
CA GLN A 126 40.96 -6.29 -17.77
C GLN A 126 42.45 -6.13 -18.11
N LEU A 127 43.27 -5.91 -17.08
CA LEU A 127 44.70 -6.09 -17.15
C LEU A 127 44.98 -7.59 -17.26
N SER A 128 45.23 -8.07 -18.48
CA SER A 128 45.84 -9.38 -18.72
C SER A 128 47.32 -9.31 -18.37
N CYS A 129 47.74 -10.08 -17.36
CA CYS A 129 49.14 -10.46 -17.16
C CYS A 129 49.56 -11.51 -18.18
#